data_AF-A0A6U0EJY3-F1
#
_entry.id   AF-A0A6U0EJY3-F1
#
_cell.length_a   1.000
_cell.length_b   1.000
_cell.length_c   1.000
_cell.angle_alpha   90.00
_cell.angle_beta   90.00
_cell.angle_gamma   90.00
#
_symmetry.space_group_name_H-M   'P 1'
#
loop_
_entity.id
_entity.type
_entity.pdbx_description
1 polymer ?
#
loop_
_entity_poly.entity_id
_entity_poly.type
_entity_poly.pdbx_seq_one_letter_code
_entity_poly.pdbx_strand_id
1 'polypeptide(L)'
;MATTMTTSGTAVVRGGAARARTRRTTGCARHGDRARRCDGRGRGMMIVTAAGGRPVRLSKNKKRAKEEMIAQKKETKADGALRGRVADADHEARRWLGQHFLVDNSVVLDAIEAAELKEGDRILEIGPGTGNLTAEMLSRGVRITAVEKDRNLAEKLREGLCKEYPEHLELIEGDFLKWDGLEDAFRRSDPGQPRAKVVANIPYNITTDVLKVLLPMGQTFEDMIFMFQEEVAQRLVNDDAGGGDYRAMSVRVHYYSKPYYIRPVLRDCFMPPPNVESCLIGFKPKEPHELLSLSGTDKQFFTFVQACFAQKRKMLRNNLKAVCDDATMEEAFNVIAREPKVRPQELTMEEYVKLFNFIRSRGDA
;
A
#
# COMPACT_ATOMS: atom_id res chain seq x y z
N MET A 1 -7.28 -18.84 70.46
CA MET A 1 -7.63 -18.61 71.87
C MET A 1 -6.93 -17.33 72.30
N ALA A 2 -7.67 -16.21 72.24
CA ALA A 2 -8.08 -15.39 73.41
C ALA A 2 -6.93 -14.42 73.83
N THR A 3 -7.08 -13.10 73.94
CA THR A 3 -8.11 -12.37 74.70
C THR A 3 -8.06 -10.85 74.37
N THR A 4 -9.26 -10.28 74.27
CA THR A 4 -9.80 -8.89 74.40
C THR A 4 -8.89 -7.72 74.87
N MET A 5 -8.91 -6.55 74.21
CA MET A 5 -9.80 -5.35 74.37
C MET A 5 -9.75 -4.60 75.72
N THR A 6 -9.61 -3.26 75.63
CA THR A 6 -10.09 -2.14 76.50
C THR A 6 -9.16 -0.91 76.24
N THR A 7 -9.50 0.38 76.24
CA THR A 7 -10.72 1.21 76.40
C THR A 7 -10.35 2.68 76.07
N SER A 8 -11.21 3.35 75.29
CA SER A 8 -11.78 4.71 75.44
C SER A 8 -10.97 5.90 76.01
N GLY A 9 -11.12 7.07 75.36
CA GLY A 9 -10.84 8.39 75.95
C GLY A 9 -11.03 9.56 74.98
N THR A 10 -12.25 10.11 74.91
CA THR A 10 -12.61 11.36 74.23
C THR A 10 -12.31 12.58 75.10
N ALA A 11 -11.74 13.64 74.53
CA ALA A 11 -11.85 15.00 75.09
C ALA A 11 -11.75 16.06 73.97
N VAL A 12 -12.74 16.94 73.96
CA VAL A 12 -12.93 18.11 73.09
C VAL A 12 -12.42 19.34 73.83
N VAL A 13 -11.60 20.21 73.22
CA VAL A 13 -11.60 21.67 73.50
C VAL A 13 -11.17 22.48 72.27
N ARG A 14 -11.86 23.61 72.10
CA ARG A 14 -11.85 24.62 71.05
C ARG A 14 -10.59 25.53 71.04
N GLY A 15 -10.26 26.02 69.84
CA GLY A 15 -10.18 27.45 69.53
C GLY A 15 -8.90 28.23 69.91
N GLY A 16 -8.34 28.95 68.93
CA GLY A 16 -7.40 30.04 69.19
C GLY A 16 -6.44 30.33 68.05
N ALA A 17 -6.79 31.30 67.20
CA ALA A 17 -5.92 31.83 66.17
C ALA A 17 -4.91 32.84 66.77
N ALA A 18 -3.64 32.78 66.36
CA ALA A 18 -2.73 33.92 66.37
C ALA A 18 -1.62 33.75 65.33
N ARG A 19 -1.49 34.78 64.48
CA ARG A 19 -0.46 34.97 63.46
C ARG A 19 0.89 35.30 64.12
N ALA A 20 2.00 34.82 63.55
CA ALA A 20 2.91 35.66 62.74
C ALA A 20 4.33 35.05 62.56
N ARG A 21 4.77 35.10 61.29
CA ARG A 21 6.15 35.26 60.80
C ARG A 21 7.14 34.10 60.99
N THR A 22 7.23 33.28 59.95
CA THR A 22 8.52 32.89 59.37
C THR A 22 8.50 33.09 57.86
N ARG A 23 9.67 33.43 57.34
CA ARG A 23 9.94 34.07 56.04
C ARG A 23 9.66 33.16 54.85
N ARG A 24 9.26 33.84 53.75
CA ARG A 24 9.36 33.45 52.33
C ARG A 24 10.56 32.51 52.10
N THR A 25 10.35 31.35 51.50
CA THR A 25 10.44 31.20 50.03
C THR A 25 9.24 30.44 49.45
N THR A 26 8.70 31.01 48.37
CA THR A 26 7.73 30.45 47.39
C THR A 26 8.11 29.01 46.99
N GLY A 27 7.25 27.98 46.99
CA GLY A 27 5.86 27.90 46.54
C GLY A 27 5.83 27.80 45.00
N CYS A 28 5.25 26.82 44.31
CA CYS A 28 4.15 25.92 44.69
C CYS A 28 4.02 24.80 43.64
N ALA A 29 3.84 23.56 44.09
CA ALA A 29 3.21 22.49 43.34
C ALA A 29 1.68 22.69 43.32
N ARG A 30 0.99 22.28 42.25
CA ARG A 30 -0.44 21.94 42.33
C ARG A 30 -0.72 20.61 41.66
N HIS A 31 -1.12 19.65 42.49
CA HIS A 31 -1.99 18.55 42.10
C HIS A 31 -3.39 19.09 41.77
N GLY A 32 -4.06 18.44 40.82
CA GLY A 32 -5.44 18.74 40.44
C GLY A 32 -5.95 17.68 39.48
N ASP A 33 -6.39 16.57 40.05
CA ASP A 33 -7.13 15.50 39.40
C ASP A 33 -8.39 16.05 38.69
N ARG A 34 -8.57 15.74 37.40
CA ARG A 34 -9.83 15.85 36.65
C ARG A 34 -9.72 15.22 35.26
N ALA A 35 -10.47 14.14 35.08
CA ALA A 35 -10.82 13.57 33.78
C ALA A 35 -11.33 14.64 32.78
N ARG A 36 -10.87 14.58 31.52
CA ARG A 36 -11.69 14.54 30.29
C ARG A 36 -10.89 14.89 29.03
N ARG A 37 -11.29 14.16 27.96
CA ARG A 37 -11.19 14.45 26.52
C ARG A 37 -9.86 14.15 25.84
N CYS A 38 -9.83 12.92 25.31
CA CYS A 38 -9.10 12.57 24.10
C CYS A 38 -9.47 13.55 22.98
N ASP A 39 -8.52 14.42 22.62
CA ASP A 39 -8.63 15.25 21.43
C ASP A 39 -8.04 14.45 20.26
N GLY A 40 -8.93 13.85 19.46
CA GLY A 40 -8.60 13.11 18.26
C GLY A 40 -7.97 14.02 17.22
N ARG A 41 -6.64 14.07 17.19
CA ARG A 41 -5.89 14.65 16.06
C ARG A 41 -5.49 13.51 15.13
N GLY A 42 -6.16 13.43 13.99
CA GLY A 42 -5.90 12.47 12.92
C GLY A 42 -4.42 12.45 12.53
N ARG A 43 -3.83 11.26 12.57
CA ARG A 43 -2.51 10.95 12.03
C ARG A 43 -2.61 11.03 10.50
N GLY A 44 -1.94 12.01 9.90
CA GLY A 44 -1.97 12.24 8.45
C GLY A 44 -0.90 11.43 7.73
N MET A 45 -1.24 10.97 6.52
CA MET A 45 -0.43 10.15 5.62
C MET A 45 0.77 10.92 5.02
N MET A 46 1.90 10.24 4.82
CA MET A 46 3.14 10.82 4.26
C MET A 46 3.28 10.49 2.77
N ILE A 47 3.57 11.51 1.95
CA ILE A 47 4.00 11.38 0.54
C ILE A 47 5.52 11.51 0.48
N VAL A 48 6.19 10.66 -0.29
CA VAL A 48 7.60 10.84 -0.67
C VAL A 48 7.64 11.55 -2.02
N THR A 49 8.22 12.74 -2.07
CA THR A 49 8.64 13.37 -3.32
C THR A 49 10.04 12.86 -3.67
N ALA A 50 10.23 12.45 -4.92
CA ALA A 50 11.52 12.05 -5.50
C ALA A 50 12.50 13.23 -5.51
N ALA A 51 13.13 13.50 -4.36
CA ALA A 51 14.35 14.28 -4.13
C ALA A 51 14.41 14.68 -2.66
N GLY A 52 14.94 13.81 -1.78
CA GLY A 52 15.52 14.16 -0.46
C GLY A 52 14.76 15.09 0.52
N GLY A 53 13.49 15.41 0.26
CA GLY A 53 12.72 16.41 0.99
C GLY A 53 11.95 15.81 2.16
N ARG A 54 11.77 16.60 3.23
CA ARG A 54 10.96 16.19 4.39
C ARG A 54 9.53 15.83 3.92
N PRO A 55 8.96 14.72 4.42
CA PRO A 55 7.67 14.22 3.97
C PRO A 55 6.55 15.26 4.11
N VAL A 56 5.82 15.48 3.01
CA VAL A 56 4.70 16.43 2.96
C VAL A 56 3.42 15.69 3.37
N ARG A 57 2.72 16.30 4.33
CA ARG A 57 1.47 15.81 4.90
C ARG A 57 0.37 15.80 3.82
N LEU A 58 -0.30 14.65 3.60
CA LEU A 58 -1.60 14.64 2.91
C LEU A 58 -2.55 15.54 3.70
N SER A 59 -2.77 16.74 3.20
CA SER A 59 -3.65 17.70 3.83
C SER A 59 -4.69 18.08 2.79
N LYS A 60 -5.95 17.75 3.04
CA LYS A 60 -7.18 18.50 2.70
C LYS A 60 -7.32 19.18 1.32
N ASN A 61 -6.47 18.90 0.34
CA ASN A 61 -6.38 19.61 -0.92
C ASN A 61 -6.51 18.67 -2.13
N LYS A 62 -7.25 17.55 -1.99
CA LYS A 62 -7.67 16.73 -3.14
C LYS A 62 -8.37 17.58 -4.20
N LYS A 63 -9.23 18.51 -3.76
CA LYS A 63 -9.89 19.49 -4.63
C LYS A 63 -8.86 20.39 -5.31
N ARG A 64 -7.90 20.93 -4.57
CA ARG A 64 -6.84 21.81 -5.12
C ARG A 64 -5.94 21.08 -6.11
N ALA A 65 -5.47 19.87 -5.80
CA ALA A 65 -4.65 19.07 -6.72
C ALA A 65 -5.43 18.67 -7.99
N LYS A 66 -6.72 18.36 -7.86
CA LYS A 66 -7.61 18.11 -9.01
C LYS A 66 -7.83 19.38 -9.83
N GLU A 67 -8.03 20.53 -9.19
CA GLU A 67 -8.18 21.84 -9.84
C GLU A 67 -6.89 22.30 -10.54
N GLU A 68 -5.73 22.10 -9.90
CA GLU A 68 -4.40 22.34 -10.45
C GLU A 68 -4.16 21.46 -11.69
N MET A 69 -4.47 20.15 -11.63
CA MET A 69 -4.39 19.26 -12.79
C MET A 69 -5.36 19.66 -13.91
N ILE A 70 -6.59 20.05 -13.58
CA ILE A 70 -7.57 20.52 -14.58
C ILE A 70 -7.07 21.80 -15.27
N ALA A 71 -6.43 22.71 -14.52
CA ALA A 71 -5.85 23.92 -15.06
C ALA A 71 -4.65 23.61 -15.99
N GLN A 72 -3.72 22.76 -15.53
CA GLN A 72 -2.54 22.38 -16.29
C GLN A 72 -2.91 21.65 -17.60
N LYS A 73 -3.92 20.76 -17.57
CA LYS A 73 -4.41 20.06 -18.76
C LYS A 73 -5.07 20.99 -19.79
N LYS A 74 -5.64 22.13 -19.38
CA LYS A 74 -6.12 23.14 -20.34
C LYS A 74 -4.97 23.77 -21.11
N GLU A 75 -3.78 23.88 -20.51
CA GLU A 75 -2.57 24.41 -21.15
C GLU A 75 -1.91 23.35 -22.05
N THR A 76 -1.82 22.08 -21.63
CA THR A 76 -1.15 21.00 -22.39
C THR A 76 -1.94 20.48 -23.61
N LYS A 77 -3.24 20.78 -23.72
CA LYS A 77 -4.11 20.32 -24.83
C LYS A 77 -3.68 20.82 -26.22
N ALA A 78 -2.66 21.67 -26.32
CA ALA A 78 -2.13 22.19 -27.58
C ALA A 78 -1.24 21.20 -28.36
N ASP A 79 -0.68 20.15 -27.73
CA ASP A 79 0.43 19.38 -28.33
C ASP A 79 0.09 18.05 -29.04
N GLY A 80 -1.19 17.64 -29.09
CA GLY A 80 -1.77 16.73 -30.12
C GLY A 80 -1.23 15.29 -30.33
N ALA A 81 -0.02 14.93 -29.91
CA ALA A 81 0.73 13.78 -30.44
C ALA A 81 0.17 12.39 -30.04
N LEU A 82 -0.36 12.23 -28.82
CA LEU A 82 -0.75 10.91 -28.31
C LEU A 82 -2.08 10.38 -28.88
N ARG A 83 -2.90 11.26 -29.46
CA ARG A 83 -4.16 10.84 -30.12
C ARG A 83 -3.91 10.04 -31.41
N GLY A 84 -2.77 10.26 -32.08
CA GLY A 84 -2.42 9.60 -33.34
C GLY A 84 -2.32 8.08 -33.20
N ARG A 85 -1.51 7.59 -32.25
CA ARG A 85 -1.25 6.15 -32.09
C ARG A 85 -2.47 5.32 -31.67
N VAL A 86 -3.43 5.91 -30.95
CA VAL A 86 -4.68 5.23 -30.57
C VAL A 86 -5.68 5.21 -31.73
N ALA A 87 -5.68 6.24 -32.58
CA ALA A 87 -6.54 6.30 -33.77
C ALA A 87 -6.03 5.40 -34.90
N ASP A 88 -4.71 5.33 -35.10
CA ASP A 88 -4.07 4.46 -36.10
C ASP A 88 -4.21 2.97 -35.76
N ALA A 89 -4.54 2.66 -34.51
CA ALA A 89 -4.66 1.29 -34.03
C ALA A 89 -5.96 0.60 -34.44
N ASP A 90 -6.95 1.21 -35.11
CA ASP A 90 -8.22 0.60 -35.58
C ASP A 90 -8.71 -0.60 -34.74
N HIS A 91 -8.69 -0.44 -33.40
CA HIS A 91 -8.93 -1.51 -32.43
C HIS A 91 -9.93 -1.01 -31.42
N GLU A 92 -11.13 -1.61 -31.45
CA GLU A 92 -12.14 -1.32 -30.44
C GLU A 92 -11.77 -1.96 -29.10
N ALA A 93 -11.79 -1.14 -28.05
CA ALA A 93 -11.53 -1.60 -26.69
C ALA A 93 -12.49 -2.74 -26.30
N ARG A 94 -11.92 -3.89 -25.94
CA ARG A 94 -12.68 -5.07 -25.53
C ARG A 94 -13.13 -4.93 -24.08
N ARG A 95 -14.43 -4.68 -23.90
CA ARG A 95 -15.04 -4.49 -22.57
C ARG A 95 -14.76 -5.63 -21.59
N TRP A 96 -14.71 -6.87 -22.06
CA TRP A 96 -14.46 -8.05 -21.21
C TRP A 96 -13.00 -8.16 -20.74
N LEU A 97 -12.06 -7.50 -21.42
CA LEU A 97 -10.67 -7.35 -20.98
C LEU A 97 -10.46 -6.12 -20.08
N GLY A 98 -11.49 -5.30 -19.86
CA GLY A 98 -11.38 -4.09 -19.03
C GLY A 98 -10.47 -3.01 -19.61
N GLN A 99 -10.29 -2.98 -20.94
CA GLN A 99 -9.36 -2.07 -21.61
C GLN A 99 -9.81 -0.61 -21.53
N HIS A 100 -8.94 0.23 -20.96
CA HIS A 100 -9.02 1.69 -20.97
C HIS A 100 -7.66 2.24 -21.40
N PHE A 101 -7.55 2.73 -22.63
CA PHE A 101 -6.27 3.19 -23.17
C PHE A 101 -5.96 4.58 -22.66
N LEU A 102 -4.75 4.76 -22.14
CA LEU A 102 -4.28 6.05 -21.66
C LEU A 102 -3.93 6.94 -22.86
N VAL A 103 -4.62 8.07 -23.00
CA VAL A 103 -4.46 9.02 -24.12
C VAL A 103 -3.83 10.35 -23.70
N ASP A 104 -3.54 10.52 -22.41
CA ASP A 104 -2.98 11.74 -21.85
C ASP A 104 -1.51 11.56 -21.50
N ASN A 105 -0.63 12.27 -22.22
CA ASN A 105 0.81 12.09 -22.08
C ASN A 105 1.35 12.56 -20.73
N SER A 106 0.69 13.53 -20.09
CA SER A 106 1.09 13.98 -18.74
C SER A 106 1.10 12.81 -17.76
N VAL A 107 0.14 11.89 -17.92
CA VAL A 107 0.02 10.72 -17.05
C VAL A 107 1.15 9.73 -17.23
N VAL A 108 1.55 9.52 -18.48
CA VAL A 108 2.68 8.67 -18.84
C VAL A 108 3.97 9.26 -18.26
N LEU A 109 4.20 10.55 -18.47
CA LEU A 109 5.39 11.25 -17.98
C LEU A 109 5.50 11.19 -16.45
N ASP A 110 4.41 11.43 -15.72
CA ASP A 110 4.41 11.35 -14.26
C ASP A 110 4.68 9.94 -13.73
N ALA A 111 4.20 8.90 -14.41
CA ALA A 111 4.48 7.51 -14.03
C ALA A 111 5.97 7.19 -14.23
N ILE A 112 6.54 7.66 -15.33
CA ILE A 112 7.96 7.47 -15.66
C ILE A 112 8.85 8.27 -14.70
N GLU A 113 8.48 9.50 -14.36
CA GLU A 113 9.21 10.33 -13.39
C GLU A 113 9.16 9.70 -11.99
N ALA A 114 7.99 9.22 -11.55
CA ALA A 114 7.84 8.55 -10.28
C ALA A 114 8.67 7.26 -10.18
N ALA A 115 8.83 6.53 -11.29
CA ALA A 115 9.70 5.35 -11.38
C ALA A 115 11.20 5.70 -11.42
N GLU A 116 11.55 6.99 -11.51
CA GLU A 116 12.94 7.47 -11.64
C GLU A 116 13.71 6.72 -12.74
N LEU A 117 13.07 6.51 -13.90
CA LEU A 117 13.65 5.68 -14.98
C LEU A 117 14.97 6.26 -15.50
N LYS A 118 15.97 5.38 -15.62
CA LYS A 118 17.31 5.67 -16.15
C LYS A 118 17.58 4.81 -17.38
N GLU A 119 18.44 5.31 -18.26
CA GLU A 119 18.93 4.54 -19.39
C GLU A 119 19.50 3.19 -18.93
N GLY A 120 19.14 2.11 -19.63
CA GLY A 120 19.53 0.74 -19.30
C GLY A 120 18.72 0.06 -18.19
N ASP A 121 17.78 0.75 -17.53
CA ASP A 121 16.87 0.12 -16.56
C ASP A 121 16.10 -1.04 -17.21
N ARG A 122 15.88 -2.11 -16.43
CA ARG A 122 15.05 -3.25 -16.84
C ARG A 122 13.63 -3.07 -16.34
N ILE A 123 12.66 -3.06 -17.25
CA ILE A 123 11.26 -2.74 -16.96
C ILE A 123 10.37 -3.91 -17.33
N LEU A 124 9.49 -4.29 -16.42
CA LEU A 124 8.32 -5.12 -16.73
C LEU A 124 7.13 -4.20 -17.01
N GLU A 125 6.52 -4.35 -18.19
CA GLU A 125 5.24 -3.72 -18.53
C GLU A 125 4.15 -4.80 -18.69
N ILE A 126 3.06 -4.68 -17.94
CA ILE A 126 1.93 -5.63 -18.00
C ILE A 126 0.77 -4.95 -18.72
N GLY A 127 0.38 -5.50 -19.86
CA GLY A 127 -0.68 -4.94 -20.71
C GLY A 127 -0.27 -3.61 -21.36
N PRO A 128 0.74 -3.60 -22.25
CA PRO A 128 1.16 -2.40 -22.99
C PRO A 128 0.04 -1.78 -23.84
N GLY A 129 -0.97 -2.58 -24.23
CA GLY A 129 -2.11 -2.10 -25.00
C GLY A 129 -1.68 -1.55 -26.36
N THR A 130 -1.97 -0.27 -26.62
CA THR A 130 -1.56 0.42 -27.86
C THR A 130 -0.07 0.82 -27.88
N GLY A 131 0.67 0.59 -26.79
CA GLY A 131 2.10 0.88 -26.71
C GLY A 131 2.45 2.35 -26.39
N ASN A 132 1.48 3.15 -25.92
CA ASN A 132 1.73 4.56 -25.60
C ASN A 132 2.76 4.72 -24.48
N LEU A 133 2.56 3.99 -23.37
CA LEU A 133 3.50 3.96 -22.25
C LEU A 133 4.83 3.32 -22.67
N THR A 134 4.77 2.18 -23.38
CA THR A 134 5.93 1.48 -23.93
C THR A 134 6.85 2.42 -24.73
N ALA A 135 6.30 3.18 -25.68
CA ALA A 135 7.08 4.06 -26.55
C ALA A 135 7.78 5.20 -25.79
N GLU A 136 7.10 5.80 -24.81
CA GLU A 136 7.69 6.85 -23.97
C GLU A 136 8.77 6.30 -23.02
N MET A 137 8.66 5.04 -22.60
CA MET A 137 9.73 4.38 -21.85
C MET A 137 10.92 4.05 -22.75
N LEU A 138 10.69 3.52 -23.95
CA LEU A 138 11.74 3.19 -24.92
C LEU A 138 12.55 4.41 -25.34
N SER A 139 11.93 5.58 -25.50
CA SER A 139 12.63 6.82 -25.84
C SER A 139 13.66 7.27 -24.79
N ARG A 140 13.63 6.69 -23.59
CA ARG A 140 14.59 6.91 -22.50
C ARG A 140 15.71 5.86 -22.45
N GLY A 141 15.77 4.94 -23.40
CA GLY A 141 16.81 3.92 -23.51
C GLY A 141 16.71 2.81 -22.46
N VAL A 142 15.52 2.55 -21.92
CA VAL A 142 15.28 1.42 -21.01
C VAL A 142 15.09 0.12 -21.81
N ARG A 143 15.23 -1.03 -21.15
CA ARG A 143 14.90 -2.35 -21.71
C ARG A 143 13.60 -2.84 -21.12
N ILE A 144 12.63 -3.16 -21.97
CA ILE A 144 11.27 -3.53 -21.57
C ILE A 144 11.01 -4.98 -21.95
N THR A 145 10.54 -5.77 -20.98
CA THR A 145 9.80 -7.01 -21.24
C THR A 145 8.32 -6.70 -21.04
N ALA A 146 7.55 -6.72 -22.13
CA ALA A 146 6.13 -6.41 -22.13
C ALA A 146 5.29 -7.68 -22.29
N VAL A 147 4.24 -7.82 -21.48
CA VAL A 147 3.32 -8.98 -21.54
C VAL A 147 1.93 -8.52 -21.97
N GLU A 148 1.51 -8.90 -23.18
CA GLU A 148 0.21 -8.52 -23.76
C GLU A 148 -0.67 -9.75 -23.99
N LYS A 149 -1.89 -9.71 -23.45
CA LYS A 149 -2.85 -10.82 -23.55
C LYS A 149 -3.68 -10.75 -24.83
N ASP A 150 -3.93 -9.55 -25.36
CA ASP A 150 -4.65 -9.37 -26.60
C ASP A 150 -3.74 -9.61 -27.80
N ARG A 151 -3.92 -10.75 -28.46
CA ARG A 151 -3.17 -11.13 -29.66
C ARG A 151 -3.14 -10.05 -30.74
N ASN A 152 -4.23 -9.31 -30.94
CA ASN A 152 -4.29 -8.28 -31.99
C ASN A 152 -3.41 -7.07 -31.64
N LEU A 153 -3.34 -6.71 -30.35
CA LEU A 153 -2.46 -5.63 -29.88
C LEU A 153 -1.01 -6.11 -29.86
N ALA A 154 -0.77 -7.36 -29.46
CA ALA A 154 0.55 -7.97 -29.53
C ALA A 154 1.10 -7.97 -30.96
N GLU A 155 0.31 -8.34 -31.97
CA GLU A 155 0.70 -8.28 -33.37
C GLU A 155 1.07 -6.86 -33.82
N LYS A 156 0.27 -5.86 -33.43
CA LYS A 156 0.58 -4.44 -33.73
C LYS A 156 1.87 -3.97 -33.08
N LEU A 157 2.11 -4.36 -31.83
CA LEU A 157 3.37 -4.07 -31.14
C LEU A 157 4.56 -4.74 -31.84
N ARG A 158 4.40 -5.97 -32.35
CA ARG A 158 5.43 -6.64 -33.15
C ARG A 158 5.71 -5.93 -34.46
N GLU A 159 4.67 -5.44 -35.14
CA GLU A 159 4.82 -4.77 -36.43
C GLU A 159 5.35 -3.34 -36.33
N GLY A 160 5.13 -2.68 -35.19
CA GLY A 160 5.62 -1.34 -34.88
C GLY A 160 6.83 -1.35 -33.94
N LEU A 161 6.59 -1.12 -32.64
CA LEU A 161 7.65 -0.85 -31.65
C LEU A 161 8.72 -1.94 -31.56
N CYS A 162 8.38 -3.22 -31.72
CA CYS A 162 9.41 -4.28 -31.67
C CYS A 162 10.37 -4.20 -32.86
N LYS A 163 9.93 -3.73 -34.04
CA LYS A 163 10.81 -3.50 -35.19
C LYS A 163 11.64 -2.23 -35.03
N GLU A 164 11.08 -1.21 -34.40
CA GLU A 164 11.78 0.06 -34.13
C GLU A 164 12.83 -0.11 -33.02
N TYR A 165 12.56 -0.95 -32.01
CA TYR A 165 13.39 -1.16 -30.82
C TYR A 165 13.73 -2.65 -30.57
N PRO A 166 14.33 -3.38 -31.53
CA PRO A 166 14.50 -4.84 -31.44
C PRO A 166 15.41 -5.30 -30.28
N GLU A 167 16.31 -4.44 -29.81
CA GLU A 167 17.21 -4.75 -28.69
C GLU A 167 16.69 -4.26 -27.32
N HIS A 168 15.62 -3.46 -27.32
CA HIS A 168 15.10 -2.79 -26.13
C HIS A 168 13.67 -3.22 -25.77
N LEU A 169 12.95 -3.89 -26.68
CA LEU A 169 11.60 -4.39 -26.42
C LEU A 169 11.51 -5.90 -26.69
N GLU A 170 11.29 -6.66 -25.63
CA GLU A 170 10.88 -8.06 -25.68
C GLU A 170 9.36 -8.13 -25.45
N LEU A 171 8.62 -8.71 -26.40
CA LEU A 171 7.17 -8.87 -26.29
C LEU A 171 6.78 -10.33 -26.08
N ILE A 172 6.04 -10.56 -25.01
CA ILE A 172 5.46 -11.85 -24.64
C ILE A 172 3.96 -11.76 -24.86
N GLU A 173 3.45 -12.53 -25.82
CA GLU A 173 2.01 -12.67 -26.02
C GLU A 173 1.48 -13.74 -25.06
N GLY A 174 0.70 -13.31 -24.06
CA GLY A 174 0.20 -14.20 -23.04
C GLY A 174 -0.52 -13.52 -21.90
N ASP A 175 -1.14 -14.33 -21.05
CA ASP A 175 -1.70 -13.86 -19.79
C ASP A 175 -0.58 -13.79 -18.75
N PHE A 176 -0.28 -12.59 -18.25
CA PHE A 176 0.74 -12.39 -17.22
C PHE A 176 0.57 -13.32 -16.02
N LEU A 177 -0.66 -13.59 -15.57
CA LEU A 177 -0.91 -14.46 -14.42
C LEU A 177 -0.66 -15.95 -14.71
N LYS A 178 -0.38 -16.30 -15.96
CA LYS A 178 -0.07 -17.67 -16.41
C LYS A 178 1.35 -17.79 -16.98
N TRP A 179 2.10 -16.70 -17.05
CA TRP A 179 3.45 -16.70 -17.58
C TRP A 179 4.43 -17.21 -16.53
N ASP A 180 5.13 -18.30 -16.84
CA ASP A 180 6.09 -18.99 -15.97
C ASP A 180 7.53 -18.44 -16.09
N GLY A 181 7.84 -17.73 -17.17
CA GLY A 181 9.17 -17.18 -17.43
C GLY A 181 9.52 -15.89 -16.67
N LEU A 182 8.64 -15.38 -15.80
CA LEU A 182 8.86 -14.10 -15.10
C LEU A 182 10.16 -14.10 -14.27
N GLU A 183 10.41 -15.17 -13.52
CA GLU A 183 11.62 -15.28 -12.68
C GLU A 183 12.89 -15.37 -13.54
N ASP A 184 12.85 -16.13 -14.64
CA ASP A 184 13.98 -16.28 -15.55
C ASP A 184 14.29 -14.96 -16.28
N ALA A 185 13.26 -14.30 -16.82
CA ALA A 185 13.39 -13.04 -17.57
C ALA A 185 13.98 -11.90 -16.73
N PHE A 186 13.72 -11.90 -15.42
CA PHE A 186 14.20 -10.89 -14.48
C PHE A 186 15.28 -11.39 -13.51
N ARG A 187 15.84 -12.59 -13.75
CA ARG A 187 16.98 -13.08 -12.97
C ARG A 187 18.13 -12.08 -13.06
N ARG A 188 18.78 -11.84 -11.92
CA ARG A 188 19.99 -11.01 -11.85
C ARG A 188 21.21 -11.90 -12.08
N SER A 189 22.14 -11.43 -12.90
CA SER A 189 23.42 -12.12 -13.16
C SER A 189 24.32 -12.13 -11.94
N ASP A 190 24.22 -11.08 -11.12
CA ASP A 190 25.04 -10.89 -9.94
C ASP A 190 24.31 -9.98 -8.91
N PRO A 191 24.72 -10.01 -7.62
CA PRO A 191 24.12 -9.17 -6.57
C PRO A 191 24.40 -7.67 -6.70
N GLY A 192 25.26 -7.22 -7.62
CA GLY A 192 25.55 -5.81 -7.90
C GLY A 192 24.68 -5.21 -9.02
N GLN A 193 24.13 -6.04 -9.91
CA GLN A 193 23.22 -5.60 -10.96
C GLN A 193 21.99 -4.91 -10.35
N PRO A 194 21.56 -3.72 -10.82
CA PRO A 194 20.35 -3.07 -10.31
C PRO A 194 19.11 -3.97 -10.38
N ARG A 195 18.20 -3.81 -9.42
CA ARG A 195 16.88 -4.44 -9.47
C ARG A 195 16.07 -3.81 -10.60
N ALA A 196 15.18 -4.60 -11.19
CA ALA A 196 14.26 -4.14 -12.21
C ALA A 196 13.15 -3.25 -11.61
N LYS A 197 12.33 -2.66 -12.48
CA LYS A 197 11.14 -1.90 -12.09
C LYS A 197 9.92 -2.42 -12.83
N VAL A 198 8.74 -2.11 -12.30
CA VAL A 198 7.47 -2.39 -12.98
C VAL A 198 6.79 -1.06 -13.24
N VAL A 199 6.35 -0.82 -14.48
CA VAL A 199 5.55 0.36 -14.82
C VAL A 199 4.43 -0.11 -15.73
N ALA A 200 3.20 -0.12 -15.23
CA ALA A 200 2.08 -0.73 -15.96
C ALA A 200 0.73 -0.06 -15.72
N ASN A 201 -0.04 0.12 -16.79
CA ASN A 201 -1.44 0.52 -16.74
C ASN A 201 -2.34 -0.73 -16.81
N ILE A 202 -2.46 -1.41 -15.67
CA ILE A 202 -3.09 -2.73 -15.62
C ILE A 202 -4.64 -2.62 -15.57
N PRO A 203 -5.37 -3.51 -16.26
CA PRO A 203 -6.82 -3.66 -16.07
C PRO A 203 -7.21 -3.88 -14.59
N TYR A 204 -8.24 -3.18 -14.13
CA TYR A 204 -8.63 -3.16 -12.71
C TYR A 204 -9.07 -4.51 -12.13
N ASN A 205 -9.51 -5.44 -12.98
CA ASN A 205 -9.99 -6.75 -12.56
C ASN A 205 -8.87 -7.71 -12.17
N ILE A 206 -7.63 -7.50 -12.63
CA ILE A 206 -6.50 -8.40 -12.36
C ILE A 206 -5.50 -7.82 -11.36
N THR A 207 -5.63 -6.55 -10.98
CA THR A 207 -4.58 -5.84 -10.23
C THR A 207 -4.26 -6.49 -8.88
N THR A 208 -5.27 -7.04 -8.20
CA THR A 208 -5.05 -7.75 -6.91
C THR A 208 -4.18 -8.99 -7.10
N ASP A 209 -4.41 -9.77 -8.16
CA ASP A 209 -3.64 -11.00 -8.40
C ASP A 209 -2.24 -10.70 -8.92
N VAL A 210 -2.08 -9.64 -9.73
CA VAL A 210 -0.77 -9.12 -10.12
C VAL A 210 0.05 -8.73 -8.89
N LEU A 211 -0.54 -7.99 -7.94
CA LEU A 211 0.15 -7.64 -6.70
C LEU A 211 0.55 -8.88 -5.87
N LYS A 212 -0.27 -9.93 -5.84
CA LYS A 212 0.09 -11.16 -5.12
C LYS A 212 1.33 -11.86 -5.68
N VAL A 213 1.55 -11.75 -6.99
CA VAL A 213 2.72 -12.29 -7.70
C VAL A 213 3.94 -11.39 -7.48
N LEU A 214 3.78 -10.08 -7.67
CA LEU A 214 4.91 -9.16 -7.73
C LEU A 214 5.43 -8.71 -6.36
N LEU A 215 4.56 -8.46 -5.38
CA LEU A 215 4.98 -7.92 -4.07
C LEU A 215 6.05 -8.77 -3.35
N PRO A 216 6.01 -10.12 -3.37
CA PRO A 216 7.07 -10.94 -2.78
C PRO A 216 8.43 -10.82 -3.49
N MET A 217 8.48 -10.31 -4.71
CA MET A 217 9.68 -10.27 -5.56
C MET A 217 10.59 -9.07 -5.27
N GLY A 218 10.74 -8.70 -3.99
CA GLY A 218 11.57 -7.56 -3.61
C GLY A 218 13.07 -7.75 -3.85
N GLN A 219 13.57 -8.96 -4.07
CA GLN A 219 14.93 -9.17 -4.57
C GLN A 219 15.10 -8.80 -6.06
N THR A 220 14.00 -8.80 -6.80
CA THR A 220 13.95 -8.62 -8.25
C THR A 220 13.58 -7.19 -8.61
N PHE A 221 12.58 -6.63 -7.94
CA PHE A 221 12.02 -5.32 -8.26
C PHE A 221 12.24 -4.31 -7.13
N GLU A 222 12.68 -3.09 -7.48
CA GLU A 222 12.88 -2.01 -6.51
C GLU A 222 11.73 -1.00 -6.43
N ASP A 223 10.99 -0.84 -7.53
CA ASP A 223 9.83 0.03 -7.59
C ASP A 223 8.80 -0.52 -8.57
N MET A 224 7.53 -0.31 -8.25
CA MET A 224 6.41 -0.79 -9.04
C MET A 224 5.33 0.28 -9.13
N ILE A 225 5.18 0.89 -10.28
CA ILE A 225 4.21 1.95 -10.56
C ILE A 225 3.02 1.37 -11.30
N PHE A 226 1.83 1.64 -10.78
CA PHE A 226 0.59 1.15 -11.36
C PHE A 226 -0.50 2.22 -11.40
N MET A 227 -1.37 2.08 -12.41
CA MET A 227 -2.67 2.72 -12.41
C MET A 227 -3.67 1.88 -11.60
N PHE A 228 -4.40 2.53 -10.69
CA PHE A 228 -5.45 1.90 -9.88
C PHE A 228 -6.74 2.72 -9.91
N GLN A 229 -7.85 2.07 -9.58
CA GLN A 229 -9.05 2.78 -9.13
C GLN A 229 -8.73 3.52 -7.83
N GLU A 230 -9.10 4.80 -7.74
CA GLU A 230 -8.77 5.68 -6.61
C GLU A 230 -9.21 5.09 -5.26
N GLU A 231 -10.42 4.52 -5.19
CA GLU A 231 -10.95 3.93 -3.96
C GLU A 231 -10.12 2.72 -3.52
N VAL A 232 -9.69 1.87 -4.45
CA VAL A 232 -8.86 0.70 -4.15
C VAL A 232 -7.47 1.14 -3.71
N ALA A 233 -6.86 2.07 -4.42
CA ALA A 233 -5.55 2.62 -4.08
C ALA A 233 -5.51 3.21 -2.67
N GLN A 234 -6.52 3.99 -2.29
CA GLN A 234 -6.60 4.54 -0.93
C GLN A 234 -6.58 3.46 0.14
N ARG A 235 -7.22 2.30 -0.09
CA ARG A 235 -7.21 1.18 0.88
C ARG A 235 -5.87 0.47 0.99
N LEU A 236 -5.08 0.49 -0.08
CA LEU A 236 -3.79 -0.19 -0.13
C LEU A 236 -2.64 0.70 0.36
N VAL A 237 -2.73 2.01 0.15
CA VAL A 237 -1.68 2.96 0.56
C VAL A 237 -1.81 3.34 2.04
N ASN A 238 -3.03 3.44 2.57
CA ASN A 238 -3.25 3.79 3.98
C ASN A 238 -2.91 2.59 4.89
N ASP A 239 -1.85 2.73 5.68
CA ASP A 239 -1.56 1.84 6.81
C ASP A 239 -2.36 2.30 8.04
N ASP A 240 -3.68 2.13 7.99
CA ASP A 240 -4.60 2.61 9.01
C ASP A 240 -5.16 1.46 9.86
N ALA A 241 -4.32 0.83 10.69
CA ALA A 241 -4.81 -0.11 11.71
C ALA A 241 -5.91 0.56 12.58
N GLY A 242 -7.10 -0.05 12.59
CA GLY A 242 -8.33 0.46 13.18
C GLY A 242 -9.30 1.12 12.19
N GLY A 243 -8.84 1.38 10.97
CA GLY A 243 -9.59 1.94 9.87
C GLY A 243 -10.67 0.99 9.35
N GLY A 244 -11.78 1.57 8.88
CA GLY A 244 -12.92 0.81 8.36
C GLY A 244 -12.59 0.01 7.10
N ASP A 245 -11.55 0.39 6.38
CA ASP A 245 -11.17 -0.14 5.07
C ASP A 245 -9.95 -1.06 5.06
N TYR A 246 -9.26 -1.25 6.19
CA TYR A 246 -8.11 -2.14 6.30
C TYR A 246 -8.52 -3.62 6.13
N ARG A 247 -7.82 -4.37 5.26
CA ARG A 247 -8.13 -5.77 4.89
C ARG A 247 -6.88 -6.64 4.80
N ALA A 248 -7.08 -7.93 4.54
CA ALA A 248 -6.00 -8.89 4.29
C ALA A 248 -5.02 -8.43 3.18
N MET A 249 -5.49 -7.77 2.12
CA MET A 249 -4.61 -7.22 1.09
C MET A 249 -3.79 -6.01 1.57
N SER A 250 -4.32 -5.19 2.50
CA SER A 250 -3.54 -4.12 3.15
C SER A 250 -2.38 -4.73 3.93
N VAL A 251 -2.63 -5.77 4.72
CA VAL A 251 -1.57 -6.52 5.42
C VAL A 251 -0.52 -7.04 4.43
N ARG A 252 -0.93 -7.67 3.32
CA ARG A 252 0.02 -8.15 2.30
C ARG A 252 0.86 -7.03 1.69
N VAL A 253 0.23 -5.92 1.30
CA VAL A 253 0.93 -4.76 0.74
C VAL A 253 1.96 -4.21 1.72
N HIS A 254 1.57 -3.95 2.98
CA HIS A 254 2.46 -3.36 3.97
C HIS A 254 3.51 -4.33 4.53
N TYR A 255 3.26 -5.64 4.47
CA TYR A 255 4.26 -6.65 4.81
C TYR A 255 5.41 -6.60 3.80
N TYR A 256 5.09 -6.69 2.50
CA TYR A 256 6.08 -6.79 1.43
C TYR A 256 6.60 -5.47 0.89
N SER A 257 5.95 -4.34 1.14
CA SER A 257 6.32 -3.08 0.49
C SER A 257 6.02 -1.85 1.33
N LYS A 258 6.51 -0.71 0.86
CA LYS A 258 6.11 0.63 1.30
C LYS A 258 5.30 1.25 0.15
N PRO A 259 3.95 1.23 0.20
CA PRO A 259 3.13 1.84 -0.83
C PRO A 259 3.17 3.37 -0.71
N TYR A 260 3.02 4.06 -1.84
CA TYR A 260 2.95 5.51 -1.89
C TYR A 260 2.00 5.99 -2.98
N TYR A 261 1.34 7.12 -2.73
CA TYR A 261 0.42 7.74 -3.67
C TYR A 261 1.17 8.78 -4.51
N ILE A 262 0.99 8.74 -5.83
CA ILE A 262 1.65 9.67 -6.76
C ILE A 262 0.68 10.82 -7.06
N ARG A 263 -0.43 10.55 -7.77
CA ARG A 263 -1.44 11.56 -8.08
C ARG A 263 -2.79 10.99 -8.54
N PRO A 264 -3.88 11.79 -8.47
CA PRO A 264 -5.15 11.41 -9.09
C PRO A 264 -5.08 11.47 -10.62
N VAL A 265 -5.85 10.65 -11.31
CA VAL A 265 -5.96 10.60 -12.78
C VAL A 265 -7.42 10.70 -13.18
N LEU A 266 -7.71 11.71 -14.00
CA LEU A 266 -9.07 12.01 -14.46
C LEU A 266 -9.54 10.97 -15.48
N ARG A 267 -10.86 10.73 -15.50
CA ARG A 267 -11.49 9.80 -16.45
C ARG A 267 -11.27 10.19 -17.92
N ASP A 268 -11.13 11.48 -18.21
CA ASP A 268 -10.89 12.01 -19.56
C ASP A 268 -9.43 11.82 -20.05
N CYS A 269 -8.57 11.24 -19.22
CA CYS A 269 -7.24 10.78 -19.62
C CYS A 269 -7.29 9.42 -20.35
N PHE A 270 -8.47 8.79 -20.44
CA PHE A 270 -8.63 7.46 -21.04
C PHE A 270 -9.62 7.45 -22.21
N MET A 271 -9.45 6.49 -23.11
CA MET A 271 -10.40 6.16 -24.17
C MET A 271 -10.61 4.63 -24.27
N PRO A 272 -11.86 4.14 -24.11
CA PRO A 272 -13.01 4.85 -23.55
C PRO A 272 -12.76 5.25 -22.08
N PRO A 273 -13.45 6.28 -21.55
CA PRO A 273 -13.27 6.66 -20.14
C PRO A 273 -13.75 5.55 -19.19
N PRO A 274 -13.02 5.23 -18.10
CA PRO A 274 -13.46 4.27 -17.08
C PRO A 274 -14.69 4.78 -16.37
N ASN A 275 -15.40 3.93 -15.62
CA ASN A 275 -16.60 4.32 -14.85
C ASN A 275 -16.30 5.03 -13.52
N VAL A 276 -15.06 4.95 -13.06
CA VAL A 276 -14.59 5.43 -11.76
C VAL A 276 -13.35 6.30 -11.92
N GLU A 277 -13.04 7.10 -10.90
CA GLU A 277 -11.80 7.87 -10.84
C GLU A 277 -10.59 6.93 -10.67
N SER A 278 -9.47 7.32 -11.25
CA SER A 278 -8.23 6.53 -11.25
C SER A 278 -7.11 7.31 -10.56
N CYS A 279 -5.99 6.65 -10.28
CA CYS A 279 -4.79 7.28 -9.74
C CYS A 279 -3.55 6.47 -10.02
N LEU A 280 -2.41 7.15 -10.01
CA LEU A 280 -1.10 6.51 -9.99
C LEU A 280 -0.67 6.29 -8.53
N ILE A 281 -0.26 5.06 -8.25
CA ILE A 281 0.40 4.68 -6.99
C ILE A 281 1.64 3.86 -7.29
N GLY A 282 2.58 3.88 -6.35
CA GLY A 282 3.78 3.06 -6.40
C GLY A 282 3.92 2.16 -5.17
N PHE A 283 4.72 1.11 -5.31
CA PHE A 283 5.10 0.21 -4.23
C PHE A 283 6.61 0.04 -4.28
N LYS A 284 7.30 0.39 -3.19
CA LYS A 284 8.72 0.05 -3.01
C LYS A 284 8.81 -1.29 -2.28
N PRO A 285 9.09 -2.42 -2.97
CA PRO A 285 9.16 -3.72 -2.33
C PRO A 285 10.36 -3.78 -1.40
N LYS A 286 10.15 -4.40 -0.25
CA LYS A 286 11.17 -4.63 0.77
C LYS A 286 12.09 -5.77 0.31
N GLU A 287 13.37 -5.61 0.55
CA GLU A 287 14.28 -6.75 0.44
C GLU A 287 14.01 -7.78 1.53
N PRO A 288 14.36 -9.08 1.35
CA PRO A 288 14.05 -10.11 2.34
C PRO A 288 14.60 -9.83 3.74
N HIS A 289 15.72 -9.11 3.84
CA HIS A 289 16.30 -8.73 5.13
C HIS A 289 15.51 -7.63 5.87
N GLU A 290 14.63 -6.90 5.18
CA GLU A 290 13.73 -5.89 5.77
C GLU A 290 12.39 -6.51 6.22
N LEU A 291 12.09 -7.76 5.86
CA LEU A 291 10.84 -8.43 6.23
C LEU A 291 10.85 -8.83 7.71
N LEU A 292 9.69 -8.76 8.35
CA LEU A 292 9.52 -9.23 9.72
C LEU A 292 9.64 -10.76 9.78
N SER A 293 10.36 -11.26 10.76
CA SER A 293 10.63 -12.70 10.87
C SER A 293 9.37 -13.52 11.19
N LEU A 294 9.09 -14.49 10.34
CA LEU A 294 8.02 -15.47 10.52
C LEU A 294 8.61 -16.80 11.02
N SER A 295 7.92 -17.49 11.92
CA SER A 295 8.30 -18.85 12.35
C SER A 295 7.89 -19.93 11.32
N GLY A 296 7.27 -19.53 10.21
CA GLY A 296 6.79 -20.38 9.12
C GLY A 296 6.88 -19.71 7.76
N THR A 297 6.24 -20.32 6.75
CA THR A 297 6.28 -19.79 5.37
C THR A 297 5.33 -18.61 5.20
N ASP A 298 5.64 -17.74 4.22
CA ASP A 298 4.75 -16.65 3.80
C ASP A 298 3.34 -17.15 3.43
N LYS A 299 3.25 -18.31 2.78
CA LYS A 299 1.97 -18.95 2.43
C LYS A 299 1.13 -19.25 3.67
N GLN A 300 1.76 -19.74 4.74
CA GLN A 300 1.07 -20.02 6.01
C GLN A 300 0.63 -18.71 6.66
N PHE A 301 1.51 -17.72 6.73
CA PHE A 301 1.18 -16.41 7.30
C PHE A 301 -0.01 -15.76 6.58
N PHE A 302 -0.03 -15.73 5.25
CA PHE A 302 -1.15 -15.13 4.53
C PHE A 302 -2.42 -15.97 4.54
N THR A 303 -2.32 -17.29 4.68
CA THR A 303 -3.50 -18.14 4.96
C THR A 303 -4.10 -17.77 6.31
N PHE A 304 -3.26 -17.60 7.33
CA PHE A 304 -3.67 -17.14 8.65
C PHE A 304 -4.30 -15.74 8.62
N VAL A 305 -3.68 -14.78 7.92
CA VAL A 305 -4.24 -13.44 7.74
C VAL A 305 -5.60 -13.48 7.04
N GLN A 306 -5.77 -14.33 6.02
CA GLN A 306 -7.08 -14.52 5.38
C GLN A 306 -8.12 -15.07 6.37
N ALA A 307 -7.74 -16.06 7.18
CA ALA A 307 -8.62 -16.57 8.24
C ALA A 307 -9.04 -15.46 9.21
N CYS A 308 -8.12 -14.57 9.61
CA CYS A 308 -8.44 -13.42 10.45
C CYS A 308 -9.56 -12.55 9.85
N PHE A 309 -9.58 -12.35 8.52
CA PHE A 309 -10.57 -11.50 7.83
C PHE A 309 -11.79 -12.25 7.27
N ALA A 310 -11.95 -13.55 7.54
CA ALA A 310 -13.00 -14.39 6.94
C ALA A 310 -14.42 -13.82 7.09
N GLN A 311 -14.76 -13.25 8.25
CA GLN A 311 -16.02 -12.55 8.49
C GLN A 311 -15.78 -11.08 8.86
N LYS A 312 -16.10 -10.17 7.90
CA LYS A 312 -15.82 -8.72 7.93
C LYS A 312 -16.27 -7.97 9.20
N ARG A 313 -17.31 -8.45 9.89
CA ARG A 313 -17.93 -7.77 11.04
C ARG A 313 -17.72 -8.48 12.37
N LYS A 314 -16.94 -9.57 12.39
CA LYS A 314 -16.68 -10.35 13.61
C LYS A 314 -15.37 -9.95 14.27
N MET A 315 -15.34 -10.17 15.59
CA MET A 315 -14.12 -10.08 16.40
C MET A 315 -13.12 -11.14 15.96
N LEU A 316 -11.82 -10.88 16.15
CA LEU A 316 -10.73 -11.75 15.72
C LEU A 316 -10.92 -13.19 16.22
N ARG A 317 -11.29 -13.36 17.50
CA ARG A 317 -11.53 -14.68 18.10
C ARG A 317 -12.59 -15.51 17.37
N ASN A 318 -13.63 -14.85 16.84
CA ASN A 318 -14.71 -15.55 16.15
C ASN A 318 -14.30 -16.01 14.76
N ASN A 319 -13.33 -15.31 14.14
CA ASN A 319 -12.75 -15.72 12.88
C ASN A 319 -11.75 -16.87 13.06
N LEU A 320 -11.04 -16.92 14.19
CA LEU A 320 -9.99 -17.91 14.45
C LEU A 320 -10.43 -19.17 15.21
N LYS A 321 -11.73 -19.35 15.52
CA LYS A 321 -12.24 -20.54 16.24
C LYS A 321 -11.92 -21.88 15.56
N ALA A 322 -11.80 -21.88 14.23
CA ALA A 322 -11.46 -23.08 13.47
C ALA A 322 -9.94 -23.30 13.33
N VAL A 323 -9.14 -22.33 13.79
CA VAL A 323 -7.68 -22.34 13.70
C VAL A 323 -7.09 -22.77 15.05
N CYS A 324 -7.54 -22.20 16.17
CA CYS A 324 -6.99 -22.53 17.49
C CYS A 324 -8.09 -22.55 18.55
N ASP A 325 -7.83 -23.27 19.65
CA ASP A 325 -8.76 -23.39 20.76
C ASP A 325 -8.86 -22.11 21.62
N ASP A 326 -9.85 -22.07 22.52
CA ASP A 326 -10.10 -20.88 23.35
C ASP A 326 -8.93 -20.57 24.30
N ALA A 327 -8.18 -21.59 24.77
CA ALA A 327 -7.05 -21.42 25.68
C ALA A 327 -5.85 -20.78 24.95
N THR A 328 -5.48 -21.30 23.78
CA THR A 328 -4.46 -20.71 22.90
C THR A 328 -4.85 -19.28 22.51
N MET A 329 -6.13 -19.01 22.20
CA MET A 329 -6.59 -17.65 21.87
C MET A 329 -6.46 -16.66 23.04
N GLU A 330 -6.74 -17.07 24.28
CA GLU A 330 -6.58 -16.20 25.46
C GLU A 330 -5.12 -15.81 25.68
N GLU A 331 -4.21 -16.78 25.61
CA GLU A 331 -2.78 -16.50 25.69
C GLU A 331 -2.29 -15.63 24.52
N ALA A 332 -2.81 -15.88 23.32
CA ALA A 332 -2.47 -15.10 22.13
C ALA A 332 -2.83 -13.61 22.27
N PHE A 333 -3.98 -13.30 22.87
CA PHE A 333 -4.37 -11.92 23.17
C PHE A 333 -3.43 -11.23 24.17
N ASN A 334 -2.92 -11.97 25.16
CA ASN A 334 -1.93 -11.45 26.10
C ASN A 334 -0.60 -11.15 25.40
N VAL A 335 -0.16 -12.01 24.48
CA VAL A 335 1.09 -11.83 23.70
C VAL A 335 1.08 -10.56 22.85
N ILE A 336 -0.06 -10.23 22.25
CA ILE A 336 -0.23 -8.99 21.47
C ILE A 336 -0.74 -7.81 22.31
N ALA A 337 -0.93 -7.98 23.62
CA ALA A 337 -1.45 -6.98 24.54
C ALA A 337 -2.79 -6.35 24.08
N ARG A 338 -3.74 -7.18 23.63
CA ARG A 338 -5.08 -6.73 23.17
C ARG A 338 -6.20 -7.36 23.95
N GLU A 339 -7.33 -6.66 24.02
CA GLU A 339 -8.56 -7.23 24.58
C GLU A 339 -9.20 -8.24 23.61
N PRO A 340 -9.91 -9.28 24.11
CA PRO A 340 -10.56 -10.30 23.28
C PRO A 340 -11.62 -9.78 22.30
N LYS A 341 -12.07 -8.54 22.48
CA LYS A 341 -13.05 -7.88 21.61
C LYS A 341 -12.46 -7.24 20.35
N VAL A 342 -11.14 -7.26 20.20
CA VAL A 342 -10.42 -6.66 19.06
C VAL A 342 -10.88 -7.30 17.75
N ARG A 343 -11.05 -6.47 16.72
CA ARG A 343 -11.32 -6.92 15.35
C ARG A 343 -10.02 -7.00 14.54
N PRO A 344 -9.97 -7.85 13.50
CA PRO A 344 -8.78 -8.01 12.67
C PRO A 344 -8.21 -6.69 12.17
N GLN A 345 -9.05 -5.79 11.65
CA GLN A 345 -8.58 -4.51 11.10
C GLN A 345 -7.90 -3.59 12.12
N GLU A 346 -8.02 -3.86 13.43
CA GLU A 346 -7.41 -3.05 14.50
C GLU A 346 -5.98 -3.48 14.84
N LEU A 347 -5.49 -4.59 14.25
CA LEU A 347 -4.15 -5.10 14.45
C LEU A 347 -3.14 -4.39 13.54
N THR A 348 -2.00 -4.05 14.13
CA THR A 348 -0.79 -3.61 13.43
C THR A 348 -0.06 -4.78 12.79
N MET A 349 0.88 -4.50 11.88
CA MET A 349 1.68 -5.54 11.22
C MET A 349 2.47 -6.39 12.22
N GLU A 350 3.09 -5.75 13.21
CA GLU A 350 3.87 -6.42 14.25
C GLU A 350 3.00 -7.33 15.11
N GLU A 351 1.75 -6.93 15.38
CA GLU A 351 0.78 -7.76 16.10
C GLU A 351 0.37 -8.97 15.27
N TYR A 352 0.16 -8.84 13.96
CA TYR A 352 -0.10 -9.98 13.09
C TYR A 352 1.04 -10.99 13.10
N VAL A 353 2.30 -10.54 13.00
CA VAL A 353 3.48 -11.41 13.02
C VAL A 353 3.64 -12.10 14.37
N LYS A 354 3.53 -11.36 15.48
CA LYS A 354 3.58 -11.93 16.84
C LYS A 354 2.50 -12.99 17.05
N LEU A 355 1.26 -12.67 16.64
CA LEU A 355 0.13 -13.56 16.77
C LEU A 355 0.33 -14.85 15.98
N PHE A 356 0.72 -14.75 14.71
CA PHE A 356 1.01 -15.91 13.87
C PHE A 356 2.13 -16.78 14.46
N ASN A 357 3.24 -16.15 14.85
CA ASN A 357 4.39 -16.88 15.40
C ASN A 357 4.02 -17.61 16.69
N PHE A 358 3.20 -17.00 17.54
CA PHE A 358 2.71 -17.61 18.77
C PHE A 358 1.80 -18.82 18.50
N ILE A 359 0.74 -18.65 17.70
CA ILE A 359 -0.21 -19.75 17.42
C ILE A 359 0.50 -20.93 16.76
N ARG A 360 1.44 -20.66 15.84
CA ARG A 360 2.23 -21.71 15.20
C ARG A 360 3.13 -22.45 16.19
N SER A 361 3.67 -21.78 17.21
CA SER A 361 4.49 -22.44 18.24
C SER A 361 3.70 -23.45 19.09
N ARG A 362 2.36 -23.37 19.07
CA ARG A 362 1.45 -24.33 19.73
C ARG A 362 0.99 -25.49 18.83
N GLY A 363 1.32 -25.45 17.53
CA GLY A 363 0.92 -26.48 16.56
C GLY A 363 -0.41 -26.22 15.86
N ASP A 364 -1.00 -25.04 16.07
CA ASP A 364 -2.39 -24.72 15.66
C ASP A 364 -2.50 -23.88 14.36
N ALA A 365 -1.39 -23.50 13.70
CA ALA A 365 -1.39 -22.59 12.53
C ALA A 365 -0.54 -23.01 11.33
#